data_AF-A0A9P7E2R0-F1
#
_entry.id   AF-A0A9P7E2R0-F1
#
_cell.length_a   1.000
_cell.length_b   1.000
_cell.length_c   1.000
_cell.angle_alpha   90.00
_cell.angle_beta   90.00
_cell.angle_gamma   90.00
#
_symmetry.space_group_name_H-M   'P 1'
#
loop_
_entity.id
_entity.type
_entity.pdbx_description
1 polymer ?
#
loop_
_entity_poly.entity_id
_entity_poly.type
_entity_poly.pdbx_seq_one_letter_code
_entity_poly.pdbx_strand_id
1 'polypeptide(L)'
;LMIAAKIGIMMSDPVGNVHHCYMPLVAYIIDTLEACMLACVHMKTSPFMMASYLEFGDNFHYPECTCHITLDQLTKIHVNPNDLEGYFDGCTIYCLNSVHVPFWQDWLFACPSVFLTPEALHHWHKQFFNHDLQWCIVVVGAQELNF
;
A
#
# COMPACT_ATOMS: atom_id res chain seq x y z
N LEU A 1 21.91 -0.75 -8.12
CA LEU A 1 20.63 -0.07 -7.84
C LEU A 1 20.39 0.16 -6.35
N MET A 2 20.39 -0.88 -5.49
CA MET A 2 20.05 -0.72 -4.05
C MET A 2 20.89 0.32 -3.28
N ILE A 3 22.20 0.42 -3.56
CA ILE A 3 23.06 1.38 -2.85
C ILE A 3 22.59 2.84 -3.08
N ALA A 4 22.25 3.20 -4.32
CA ALA A 4 21.77 4.54 -4.66
C ALA A 4 20.39 4.86 -4.05
N ALA A 5 19.55 3.85 -3.81
CA ALA A 5 18.26 4.05 -3.13
C ALA A 5 18.42 4.27 -1.62
N LYS A 6 19.43 3.64 -1.01
CA LYS A 6 19.70 3.73 0.42
C LYS A 6 20.50 4.97 0.81
N ILE A 7 21.60 5.23 0.12
CA ILE A 7 22.57 6.29 0.50
C ILE A 7 22.69 7.41 -0.53
N GLY A 8 22.01 7.29 -1.68
CA GLY A 8 22.17 8.22 -2.79
C GLY A 8 23.52 8.08 -3.51
N ILE A 9 23.68 8.83 -4.60
CA ILE A 9 24.92 8.95 -5.38
C ILE A 9 25.11 10.41 -5.79
N MET A 10 26.37 10.83 -5.92
CA MET A 10 26.67 12.15 -6.51
C MET A 10 26.56 12.06 -8.03
N MET A 11 25.80 12.95 -8.66
CA MET A 11 25.59 12.99 -10.10
C MET A 11 25.73 14.42 -10.62
N SER A 12 26.41 14.59 -11.76
CA SER A 12 26.54 15.90 -12.40
C SER A 12 25.32 16.21 -13.27
N ASP A 13 24.79 17.42 -13.21
CA ASP A 13 23.77 17.92 -14.12
C ASP A 13 24.38 18.42 -15.45
N PRO A 14 23.56 18.78 -16.46
CA PRO A 14 24.07 19.27 -17.75
C PRO A 14 24.86 20.59 -17.70
N VAL A 15 24.80 21.33 -16.59
CA VAL A 15 25.51 22.60 -16.37
C VAL A 15 26.81 22.38 -15.58
N GLY A 16 27.06 21.16 -15.09
CA GLY A 16 28.25 20.77 -14.34
C GLY A 16 28.11 20.88 -12.82
N ASN A 17 26.92 21.16 -12.28
CA ASN A 17 26.71 21.12 -10.83
C ASN A 17 26.59 19.67 -10.36
N VAL A 18 27.05 19.40 -9.15
CA VAL A 18 26.96 18.06 -8.56
C VAL A 18 25.78 18.03 -7.58
N HIS A 19 24.86 17.09 -7.79
CA HIS A 19 23.67 16.86 -6.97
C HIS A 19 23.78 15.51 -6.25
N HIS A 20 23.25 15.46 -5.02
CA HIS A 20 23.10 14.20 -4.29
C HIS A 20 21.75 13.58 -4.66
N CYS A 21 21.80 12.61 -5.57
CA CYS A 21 20.63 12.01 -6.20
C CYS A 21 20.30 10.65 -5.58
N TYR A 22 19.00 10.36 -5.46
CA TYR A 22 18.50 9.07 -4.98
C TYR A 22 17.74 8.37 -6.11
N MET A 23 17.62 7.04 -6.01
CA MET A 23 16.75 6.26 -6.88
C MET A 23 15.36 6.14 -6.24
N PRO A 24 14.35 6.88 -6.72
CA PRO A 24 13.01 6.82 -6.15
C PRO A 24 12.26 5.57 -6.63
N LEU A 25 11.40 5.02 -5.76
CA LEU A 25 10.31 4.13 -6.17
C LEU A 25 9.05 4.96 -6.27
N VAL A 26 8.68 5.37 -7.49
CA VAL A 26 7.59 6.33 -7.71
C VAL A 26 6.25 5.65 -7.92
N ALA A 27 6.24 4.52 -8.63
CA ALA A 27 5.02 3.80 -8.98
C ALA A 27 5.29 2.30 -9.04
N TYR A 28 4.35 1.50 -8.55
CA TYR A 28 4.35 0.05 -8.62
C TYR A 28 2.94 -0.43 -8.96
N ILE A 29 2.76 -0.93 -10.19
CA ILE A 29 1.47 -1.37 -10.74
C ILE A 29 1.27 -2.84 -10.42
N ILE A 30 0.27 -3.14 -9.61
CA ILE A 30 -0.06 -4.47 -9.13
C ILE A 30 -1.55 -4.59 -8.81
N ASP A 31 -2.01 -5.83 -8.63
CA ASP A 31 -3.34 -6.09 -8.12
C ASP A 31 -3.42 -5.82 -6.61
N THR A 32 -4.64 -5.88 -6.07
CA THR A 32 -4.91 -5.63 -4.66
C THR A 32 -4.23 -6.63 -3.72
N LEU A 33 -4.09 -7.89 -4.11
CA LEU A 33 -3.46 -8.92 -3.28
C LEU A 33 -1.96 -8.68 -3.15
N GLU A 34 -1.31 -8.39 -4.26
CA GLU A 34 0.10 -8.01 -4.32
C GLU A 34 0.33 -6.67 -3.60
N ALA A 35 -0.59 -5.71 -3.69
CA ALA A 35 -0.52 -4.45 -2.95
C ALA A 35 -0.51 -4.67 -1.44
N CYS A 36 -1.40 -5.52 -0.94
CA CYS A 36 -1.39 -5.91 0.48
C CYS A 36 -0.08 -6.62 0.85
N MET A 37 0.42 -7.50 -0.03
CA MET A 37 1.70 -8.18 0.19
C MET A 37 2.86 -7.18 0.36
N LEU A 38 2.97 -6.22 -0.57
CA LEU A 38 4.04 -5.22 -0.58
C LEU A 38 3.90 -4.18 0.53
N ALA A 39 2.69 -3.80 0.91
CA ALA A 39 2.46 -2.92 2.07
C ALA A 39 2.65 -3.62 3.41
N CYS A 40 2.94 -4.93 3.39
CA CYS A 40 3.07 -5.78 4.56
C CYS A 40 1.78 -5.89 5.39
N VAL A 41 0.63 -5.65 4.78
CA VAL A 41 -0.68 -5.73 5.45
C VAL A 41 -1.40 -7.04 5.11
N HIS A 42 -2.27 -7.46 6.01
CA HIS A 42 -3.15 -8.59 5.79
C HIS A 42 -4.22 -8.26 4.72
N MET A 43 -4.73 -9.27 4.02
CA MET A 43 -5.64 -9.11 2.87
C MET A 43 -6.93 -8.32 3.16
N LYS A 44 -7.34 -8.24 4.44
CA LYS A 44 -8.54 -7.52 4.87
C LYS A 44 -8.23 -6.15 5.48
N THR A 45 -7.11 -5.56 5.08
CA THR A 45 -6.63 -4.26 5.54
C THR A 45 -6.25 -3.44 4.32
N SER A 46 -6.47 -2.13 4.39
CA SER A 46 -6.06 -1.22 3.32
C SER A 46 -4.52 -1.15 3.24
N PRO A 47 -3.92 -1.26 2.04
CA PRO A 47 -2.49 -1.02 1.88
C PRO A 47 -2.13 0.48 1.90
N PHE A 48 -3.14 1.37 1.92
CA PHE A 48 -2.98 2.82 1.88
C PHE A 48 -3.27 3.49 3.23
N MET A 49 -4.19 2.94 4.02
CA MET A 49 -4.69 3.53 5.26
C MET A 49 -4.68 2.51 6.40
N MET A 50 -4.61 2.99 7.63
CA MET A 50 -4.74 2.21 8.86
C MET A 50 -6.21 1.84 9.11
N ALA A 51 -6.83 1.16 8.14
CA ALA A 51 -8.22 0.75 8.16
C ALA A 51 -8.34 -0.73 7.77
N SER A 52 -9.15 -1.46 8.51
CA SER A 52 -9.56 -2.83 8.25
C SER A 52 -10.88 -2.89 7.49
N TYR A 53 -11.21 -4.06 6.96
CA TYR A 53 -12.48 -4.29 6.24
C TYR A 53 -13.74 -3.99 7.08
N LEU A 54 -13.64 -3.99 8.41
CA LEU A 54 -14.75 -3.67 9.30
C LEU A 54 -15.06 -2.17 9.34
N GLU A 55 -14.08 -1.35 8.97
CA GLU A 55 -14.11 0.11 9.00
C GLU A 55 -14.37 0.69 7.60
N PHE A 56 -14.29 -0.15 6.57
CA PHE A 56 -14.58 0.28 5.21
C PHE A 56 -16.04 0.72 5.05
N GLY A 57 -16.23 1.91 4.49
CA GLY A 57 -17.54 2.49 4.22
C GLY A 57 -18.07 3.40 5.31
N ASP A 58 -17.33 3.57 6.43
CA ASP A 58 -17.59 4.68 7.32
C ASP A 58 -17.11 6.02 6.73
N ASN A 59 -17.44 7.13 7.41
CA ASN A 59 -17.04 8.48 6.98
C ASN A 59 -15.74 8.96 7.65
N PHE A 60 -15.04 8.08 8.36
CA PHE A 60 -13.84 8.42 9.11
C PHE A 60 -12.61 8.35 8.20
N HIS A 61 -11.79 9.38 8.25
CA HIS A 61 -10.53 9.39 7.51
C HIS A 61 -9.43 8.78 8.38
N TYR A 62 -9.16 7.51 8.15
CA TYR A 62 -8.08 6.79 8.83
C TYR A 62 -6.69 7.33 8.47
N PRO A 63 -5.73 7.31 9.41
CA PRO A 63 -4.34 7.67 9.11
C PRO A 63 -3.73 6.82 7.99
N GLU A 64 -2.73 7.33 7.29
CA GLU A 64 -2.04 6.58 6.23
C GLU A 64 -1.24 5.39 6.79
N CYS A 65 -1.19 4.28 6.02
CA CYS A 65 -0.33 3.13 6.31
C CYS A 65 1.11 3.41 5.84
N THR A 66 1.82 4.25 6.60
CA THR A 66 3.18 4.67 6.23
C THR A 66 4.21 3.56 6.46
N CYS A 67 5.31 3.58 5.70
CA CYS A 67 6.44 2.68 5.89
C CYS A 67 6.98 2.70 7.33
N HIS A 68 7.00 3.88 7.96
CA HIS A 68 7.40 4.03 9.36
C HIS A 68 6.49 3.22 10.30
N ILE A 69 5.17 3.29 10.13
CA ILE A 69 4.22 2.55 10.96
C ILE A 69 4.41 1.05 10.78
N THR A 70 4.50 0.58 9.54
CA THR A 70 4.72 -0.84 9.23
C THR A 70 6.02 -1.36 9.85
N LEU A 71 7.13 -0.62 9.69
CA LEU A 71 8.42 -1.01 10.26
C LEU A 71 8.40 -0.98 11.79
N ASP A 72 7.81 0.04 12.41
CA ASP A 72 7.64 0.10 13.87
C ASP A 72 6.84 -1.10 14.40
N GLN A 73 5.74 -1.48 13.74
CA GLN A 73 4.96 -2.66 14.10
C GLN A 73 5.76 -3.96 13.96
N LEU A 74 6.54 -4.12 12.89
CA LEU A 74 7.41 -5.30 12.70
C LEU A 74 8.44 -5.42 13.83
N THR A 75 9.00 -4.32 14.36
CA THR A 75 9.96 -4.38 15.48
C THR A 75 9.35 -4.87 16.80
N LYS A 76 8.03 -4.79 16.95
CA LYS A 76 7.30 -5.26 18.14
C LYS A 76 7.04 -6.77 18.11
N ILE A 77 7.33 -7.44 17.00
CA ILE A 77 7.18 -8.89 16.86
C ILE A 77 8.49 -9.55 17.26
N HIS A 78 8.53 -10.10 18.47
CA HIS A 78 9.73 -10.76 19.03
C HIS A 78 9.80 -12.26 18.72
N VAL A 79 8.88 -12.78 17.91
CA VAL A 79 8.89 -14.18 17.47
C VAL A 79 9.89 -14.36 16.33
N ASN A 80 10.60 -15.49 16.32
CA ASN A 80 11.54 -15.81 15.25
C ASN A 80 10.77 -15.99 13.93
N PRO A 81 11.13 -15.28 12.83
CA PRO A 81 10.47 -15.47 11.53
C PRO A 81 10.54 -16.90 10.97
N ASN A 82 11.49 -17.73 11.45
CA ASN A 82 11.56 -19.15 11.09
C ASN A 82 10.52 -20.02 11.82
N ASP A 83 9.91 -19.52 12.90
CA ASP A 83 8.71 -20.08 13.52
C ASP A 83 7.48 -19.49 12.81
N LEU A 84 7.12 -20.08 11.67
CA LEU A 84 6.10 -19.51 10.77
C LEU A 84 4.74 -19.32 11.46
N GLU A 85 4.32 -20.27 12.29
CA GLU A 85 3.04 -20.22 12.98
C GLU A 85 3.03 -19.13 14.04
N GLY A 86 4.01 -19.15 14.95
CA GLY A 86 4.12 -18.12 15.98
C GLY A 86 4.34 -16.71 15.41
N TYR A 87 5.10 -16.61 14.31
CA TYR A 87 5.35 -15.33 13.66
C TYR A 87 4.09 -14.81 12.96
N PHE A 88 3.34 -15.67 12.26
CA PHE A 88 2.05 -15.30 11.68
C PHE A 88 1.09 -14.81 12.76
N ASP A 89 0.96 -15.52 13.88
CA ASP A 89 0.12 -15.11 14.99
C ASP A 89 0.53 -13.73 15.53
N GLY A 90 1.83 -13.48 15.70
CA GLY A 90 2.35 -12.17 16.10
C GLY A 90 2.04 -11.05 15.11
N CYS A 91 2.05 -11.34 13.80
CA CYS A 91 1.72 -10.37 12.74
C CYS A 91 0.25 -9.99 12.76
N THR A 92 -0.65 -10.95 13.01
CA THR A 92 -2.10 -10.71 12.97
C THR A 92 -2.56 -9.65 13.98
N ILE A 93 -1.88 -9.54 15.13
CA ILE A 93 -2.14 -8.51 16.16
C ILE A 93 -2.05 -7.09 15.59
N TYR A 94 -1.18 -6.88 14.60
CA TYR A 94 -0.95 -5.58 13.96
C TYR A 94 -1.58 -5.48 12.57
N CYS A 95 -2.42 -6.46 12.19
CA CYS A 95 -2.96 -6.59 10.85
C CYS A 95 -1.89 -6.66 9.75
N LEU A 96 -0.68 -7.14 10.10
CA LEU A 96 0.42 -7.34 9.18
C LEU A 96 0.31 -8.70 8.49
N ASN A 97 0.95 -8.82 7.34
CA ASN A 97 1.27 -10.12 6.78
C ASN A 97 2.63 -10.61 7.32
N SER A 98 2.96 -11.88 7.09
CA SER A 98 4.20 -12.50 7.59
C SER A 98 5.48 -12.07 6.86
N VAL A 99 5.48 -10.95 6.14
CA VAL A 99 6.70 -10.40 5.52
C VAL A 99 7.57 -9.77 6.62
N HIS A 100 8.62 -10.48 7.02
CA HIS A 100 9.53 -10.01 8.07
C HIS A 100 10.48 -8.90 7.65
N VAL A 101 10.92 -8.90 6.39
CA VAL A 101 11.86 -7.93 5.80
C VAL A 101 11.29 -7.44 4.48
N PRO A 102 10.60 -6.28 4.47
CA PRO A 102 10.10 -5.68 3.25
C PRO A 102 11.27 -5.25 2.35
N PHE A 103 11.20 -5.50 1.04
CA PHE A 103 12.31 -5.18 0.13
C PHE A 103 12.64 -3.67 0.09
N TRP A 104 11.65 -2.83 0.39
CA TRP A 104 11.73 -1.37 0.37
C TRP A 104 12.18 -0.78 1.71
N GLN A 105 12.41 -1.58 2.76
CA GLN A 105 12.75 -1.07 4.11
C GLN A 105 13.99 -0.15 4.11
N ASP A 106 14.93 -0.41 3.20
CA ASP A 106 16.21 0.29 3.08
C ASP A 106 16.18 1.40 2.01
N TRP A 107 15.03 1.65 1.37
CA TRP A 107 14.87 2.68 0.35
C TRP A 107 14.35 3.97 0.99
N LEU A 108 15.18 5.01 0.98
CA LEU A 108 14.95 6.23 1.78
C LEU A 108 13.58 6.90 1.56
N PHE A 109 13.07 6.84 0.32
CA PHE A 109 11.83 7.49 -0.08
C PHE A 109 10.75 6.49 -0.53
N ALA A 110 10.91 5.20 -0.22
CA ALA A 110 9.91 4.20 -0.56
C ALA A 110 8.91 4.04 0.57
N CYS A 111 7.66 4.37 0.30
CA CYS A 111 6.53 4.13 1.19
C CYS A 111 5.40 3.46 0.39
N PRO A 112 4.92 2.27 0.79
CA PRO A 112 3.85 1.58 0.04
C PRO A 112 2.62 2.45 -0.19
N SER A 113 2.16 3.20 0.82
CA SER A 113 1.04 4.13 0.66
C SER A 113 1.25 5.24 -0.38
N VAL A 114 2.51 5.47 -0.80
CA VAL A 114 2.90 6.50 -1.78
C VAL A 114 3.16 5.90 -3.16
N PHE A 115 3.94 4.81 -3.24
CA PHE A 115 4.35 4.26 -4.55
C PHE A 115 3.36 3.25 -5.11
N LEU A 116 2.45 2.69 -4.31
CA LEU A 116 1.44 1.78 -4.81
C LEU A 116 0.43 2.57 -5.64
N THR A 117 0.23 2.18 -6.90
CA THR A 117 -0.80 2.78 -7.72
C THR A 117 -2.13 2.07 -7.45
N PRO A 118 -3.25 2.80 -7.21
CA PRO A 118 -4.55 2.18 -7.12
C PRO A 118 -4.84 1.31 -8.35
N GLU A 119 -5.39 0.12 -8.14
CA GLU A 119 -5.80 -0.79 -9.23
C GLU A 119 -7.02 -0.20 -9.95
N ALA A 120 -6.80 0.80 -10.80
CA ALA A 120 -7.82 1.60 -11.46
C ALA A 120 -8.85 0.75 -12.20
N LEU A 121 -8.39 -0.27 -12.92
CA LEU A 121 -9.27 -1.11 -13.73
C LEU A 121 -10.27 -1.88 -12.87
N HIS A 122 -9.81 -2.52 -11.79
CA HIS A 122 -10.70 -3.30 -10.93
C HIS A 122 -11.50 -2.40 -10.00
N HIS A 123 -10.83 -1.50 -9.27
CA HIS A 123 -11.48 -0.68 -8.25
C HIS A 123 -12.50 0.29 -8.84
N TRP A 124 -12.17 1.03 -9.91
CA TRP A 124 -13.12 2.00 -10.47
C TRP A 124 -14.28 1.30 -11.19
N HIS A 125 -14.02 0.19 -11.88
CA HIS A 125 -15.08 -0.59 -12.48
C HIS A 125 -16.03 -1.15 -11.42
N LYS A 126 -15.50 -1.77 -10.35
CA LYS A 126 -16.32 -2.25 -9.23
C LYS A 126 -17.07 -1.11 -8.55
N GLN A 127 -16.42 0.03 -8.30
CA GLN A 127 -17.04 1.18 -7.68
C GLN A 127 -18.24 1.67 -8.49
N PHE A 128 -18.05 1.85 -9.81
CA PHE A 128 -19.11 2.31 -10.71
C PHE A 128 -20.32 1.36 -10.69
N PHE A 129 -20.11 0.07 -10.92
CA PHE A 129 -21.22 -0.88 -11.04
C PHE A 129 -21.91 -1.18 -9.70
N ASN A 130 -21.17 -1.19 -8.59
CA ASN A 130 -21.71 -1.52 -7.27
C ASN A 130 -22.35 -0.33 -6.57
N HIS A 131 -21.94 0.90 -6.87
CA HIS A 131 -22.39 2.10 -6.16
C HIS A 131 -23.03 3.11 -7.09
N ASP A 132 -22.25 3.74 -7.97
CA ASP A 132 -22.72 4.88 -8.79
C ASP A 132 -23.90 4.47 -9.68
N LEU A 133 -23.80 3.32 -10.35
CA LEU A 133 -24.86 2.78 -11.18
C LEU A 133 -26.11 2.43 -10.36
N GLN A 134 -25.93 1.84 -9.17
CA GLN A 134 -27.05 1.49 -8.29
C GLN A 134 -27.79 2.74 -7.81
N TRP A 135 -27.05 3.80 -7.46
CA TRP A 135 -27.61 5.09 -7.11
C TRP A 135 -28.38 5.71 -8.28
N CYS A 136 -27.81 5.70 -9.48
CA CYS A 136 -28.51 6.15 -10.68
C CYS A 136 -29.82 5.38 -10.90
N ILE A 137 -29.81 4.05 -10.80
CA ILE A 137 -31.01 3.21 -10.94
C ILE A 137 -32.09 3.61 -9.93
N VAL A 138 -31.71 3.89 -8.68
CA VAL A 138 -32.67 4.31 -7.63
C VAL A 138 -33.24 5.69 -7.90
N VAL A 139 -32.42 6.62 -8.42
CA VAL A 139 -32.82 8.02 -8.63
C VAL A 139 -33.65 8.22 -9.89
N VAL A 140 -33.22 7.64 -11.02
CA VAL A 140 -33.86 7.86 -12.33
C VAL A 140 -34.74 6.71 -12.79
N GLY A 141 -34.56 5.51 -12.23
CA GLY A 141 -35.25 4.28 -12.65
C GLY A 141 -34.49 3.53 -13.75
N ALA A 142 -34.50 2.20 -13.68
CA ALA A 142 -33.75 1.35 -14.62
C ALA A 142 -34.18 1.50 -16.09
N GLN A 143 -35.41 1.98 -16.36
CA GLN A 143 -35.94 2.17 -17.72
C GLN A 143 -35.33 3.39 -18.43
N GLU A 144 -34.84 4.38 -17.66
CA GLU A 144 -34.24 5.61 -18.18
C GLU A 144 -32.76 5.47 -18.53
N LEU A 145 -32.16 4.34 -18.17
CA LEU A 145 -30.74 4.08 -18.40
C LEU A 145 -30.60 3.08 -19.56
N ASN A 146 -29.84 3.48 -20.59
CA ASN A 146 -29.47 2.60 -21.70
C ASN A 146 -28.12 1.98 -21.39
N PHE A 147 -28.12 0.68 -21.08
CA PHE A 147 -26.91 -0.15 -20.92
C PHE A 147 -26.92 -1.27 -21.95
#